data_AF-A0A1I0MK51-F1
#
_entry.id   AF-A0A1I0MK51-F1
#
_cell.length_a   1.000
_cell.length_b   1.000
_cell.length_c   1.000
_cell.angle_alpha   90.00
_cell.angle_beta   90.00
_cell.angle_gamma   90.00
#
_symmetry.space_group_name_H-M   'P 1'
#
loop_
_entity.id
_entity.type
_entity.pdbx_description
1 polymer ?
#
loop_
_entity_poly.entity_id
_entity_poly.type
_entity_poly.pdbx_seq_one_letter_code
_entity_poly.pdbx_strand_id
1 'polypeptide(L)'
;MNDLTKENFWNKCFEKYPDATQEFCEWIDGYKASVDWEELFVSGIKFHDIPGEMQCGIWIEFVISQGACSYEVDWIETELGEEIMEYMKQRQYQIIDES
;
A
#
# COMPACT_ATOMS: atom_id res chain seq x y z
N MET A 1 -1.89 22.04 0.69
CA MET A 1 -1.42 20.84 1.42
C MET A 1 -0.38 20.19 0.54
N ASN A 2 0.84 19.97 1.04
CA ASN A 2 1.99 19.57 0.23
C ASN A 2 1.66 18.35 -0.64
N ASP A 3 1.78 18.52 -1.96
CA ASP A 3 1.46 17.53 -3.00
C ASP A 3 1.98 16.15 -2.61
N LEU A 4 1.07 15.20 -2.31
CA LEU A 4 1.47 13.81 -2.06
C LEU A 4 1.97 13.22 -3.39
N THR A 5 3.23 12.82 -3.44
CA THR A 5 3.82 12.15 -4.60
C THR A 5 4.16 10.71 -4.24
N LYS A 6 4.26 9.83 -5.24
CA LYS A 6 4.69 8.43 -5.04
C LYS A 6 5.98 8.32 -4.23
N GLU A 7 6.96 9.19 -4.51
CA GLU A 7 8.24 9.21 -3.78
C GLU A 7 8.09 9.73 -2.35
N ASN A 8 7.25 10.75 -2.11
CA ASN A 8 7.13 11.32 -0.78
C ASN A 8 6.22 10.52 0.16
N PHE A 9 5.31 9.68 -0.36
CA PHE A 9 4.44 8.85 0.47
C PHE A 9 5.26 7.87 1.30
N TRP A 10 6.10 7.05 0.65
CA TRP A 10 6.93 6.06 1.34
C TRP A 10 7.95 6.70 2.29
N ASN A 11 8.56 7.81 1.87
CA ASN A 11 9.46 8.56 2.74
C ASN A 11 8.72 9.05 4.00
N LYS A 12 7.50 9.57 3.87
CA LYS A 12 6.68 9.98 5.02
C LYS A 12 6.28 8.81 5.90
N CYS A 13 5.96 7.65 5.33
CA CYS A 13 5.68 6.43 6.11
C CYS A 13 6.91 6.00 6.92
N PHE A 14 8.09 5.95 6.30
CA PHE A 14 9.34 5.66 7.02
C PHE A 14 9.68 6.71 8.08
N GLU A 15 9.39 7.99 7.86
CA GLU A 15 9.61 9.05 8.84
C GLU A 15 8.64 8.98 10.03
N LYS A 16 7.35 8.75 9.78
CA LYS A 16 6.31 8.73 10.82
C LYS A 16 6.19 7.39 11.55
N TYR A 17 6.36 6.29 10.82
CA TYR A 17 6.09 4.92 11.27
C TYR A 17 7.20 3.96 10.83
N PRO A 18 8.47 4.18 11.23
CA PRO A 18 9.63 3.43 10.73
C PRO A 18 9.50 1.93 10.97
N ASP A 19 9.12 1.51 12.18
CA ASP A 19 9.03 0.09 12.56
C ASP A 19 7.95 -0.63 11.74
N ALA A 20 6.73 -0.08 11.71
CA ALA A 20 5.62 -0.65 10.94
C ALA A 20 5.88 -0.67 9.43
N THR A 21 6.57 0.36 8.91
CA THR A 21 6.95 0.41 7.49
C THR A 21 8.01 -0.64 7.17
N GLN A 22 8.98 -0.85 8.06
CA GLN A 22 9.96 -1.93 7.92
C GLN A 22 9.31 -3.30 7.97
N GLU A 23 8.42 -3.55 8.92
CA GLU A 23 7.65 -4.80 9.02
C GLU A 23 6.87 -5.09 7.72
N PHE A 24 6.23 -4.07 7.15
CA PHE A 24 5.55 -4.21 5.87
C PHE A 24 6.53 -4.56 4.72
N CYS A 25 7.70 -3.91 4.67
CA CYS A 25 8.72 -4.21 3.65
C CYS A 25 9.25 -5.64 3.75
N GLU A 26 9.44 -6.16 4.96
CA GLU A 26 9.85 -7.56 5.16
C GLU A 26 8.72 -8.52 4.80
N TRP A 27 7.49 -8.21 5.20
CA TRP A 27 6.32 -9.01 4.90
C TRP A 27 6.03 -9.09 3.40
N ILE A 28 6.11 -7.97 2.67
CA ILE A 28 5.73 -7.93 1.26
C ILE A 28 6.67 -8.77 0.38
N ASP A 29 7.94 -8.90 0.76
CA ASP A 29 8.86 -9.77 0.03
C ASP A 29 8.50 -11.26 0.21
N GLY A 30 8.06 -11.65 1.41
CA GLY A 30 7.49 -12.98 1.64
C GLY A 30 6.18 -13.20 0.89
N TYR A 31 5.30 -12.20 0.90
CA TYR A 31 4.03 -12.24 0.15
C TYR A 31 4.27 -12.44 -1.35
N LYS A 32 5.16 -11.65 -1.97
CA LYS A 32 5.51 -11.77 -3.41
C LYS A 32 5.98 -13.18 -3.78
N ALA A 33 6.80 -13.80 -2.92
CA ALA A 33 7.26 -15.16 -3.13
C ALA A 33 6.11 -16.19 -3.00
N SER A 34 5.12 -15.94 -2.16
CA SER A 34 4.00 -16.86 -1.92
C SER A 34 2.94 -16.87 -3.03
N VAL A 35 2.85 -15.79 -3.82
CA VAL A 35 1.84 -15.62 -4.88
C VAL A 35 2.43 -15.70 -6.29
N ASP A 36 3.68 -16.15 -6.43
CA ASP A 36 4.40 -16.17 -7.70
C ASP A 36 4.32 -14.81 -8.42
N TRP A 37 4.75 -13.74 -7.73
CA TRP A 37 4.61 -12.35 -8.21
C TRP A 37 5.09 -12.12 -9.65
N GLU A 38 6.17 -12.78 -10.06
CA GLU A 38 6.71 -12.66 -11.42
C GLU A 38 5.89 -13.40 -12.50
N GLU A 39 4.97 -14.29 -12.10
CA GLU A 39 3.99 -14.88 -13.00
C GLU A 39 2.73 -14.01 -13.08
N LEU A 40 2.32 -13.41 -11.96
CA LEU A 40 1.18 -12.49 -11.90
C LEU A 40 1.46 -11.15 -12.59
N PHE A 41 2.70 -10.68 -12.50
CA PHE A 41 3.15 -9.42 -13.07
C PHE A 41 4.41 -9.62 -13.91
N VAL A 42 4.62 -8.78 -14.92
CA VAL A 42 5.87 -8.82 -15.70
C VAL A 42 7.07 -8.67 -14.76
N SER A 43 8.10 -9.51 -14.96
CA SER A 43 9.32 -9.48 -14.14
C SER A 43 9.89 -8.06 -14.02
N GLY A 44 10.28 -7.69 -12.80
CA GLY A 44 10.79 -6.36 -12.46
C GLY A 44 9.73 -5.34 -12.00
N ILE A 45 8.44 -5.66 -12.06
CA ILE A 45 7.38 -4.81 -11.49
C ILE A 45 7.46 -4.80 -9.97
N LYS A 46 7.58 -3.61 -9.37
CA LYS A 46 7.59 -3.44 -7.91
C LYS A 46 6.19 -3.15 -7.39
N PHE A 47 6.02 -3.31 -6.09
CA PHE A 47 4.76 -3.02 -5.40
C PHE A 47 4.18 -1.64 -5.74
N HIS A 48 5.00 -0.60 -5.75
CA HIS A 48 4.55 0.77 -6.00
C HIS A 48 4.28 1.09 -7.49
N ASP A 49 4.51 0.12 -8.39
CA ASP A 49 4.27 0.23 -9.82
C ASP A 49 2.91 -0.33 -10.25
N ILE A 50 2.25 -1.15 -9.41
CA ILE A 50 0.92 -1.71 -9.72
C ILE A 50 -0.19 -0.66 -9.46
N PRO A 51 -1.43 -0.88 -9.95
CA PRO A 51 -2.57 0.00 -9.65
C PRO A 51 -2.81 0.22 -8.16
N GLY A 52 -3.31 1.42 -7.80
CA GLY A 52 -3.51 1.81 -6.40
C GLY A 52 -4.43 0.85 -5.64
N GLU A 53 -5.48 0.36 -6.31
CA GLU A 53 -6.46 -0.60 -5.79
C GLU A 53 -5.81 -1.93 -5.38
N MET A 54 -4.83 -2.40 -6.16
CA MET A 54 -4.06 -3.59 -5.81
C MET A 54 -3.12 -3.32 -4.65
N GLN A 55 -2.55 -2.09 -4.57
CA GLN A 55 -1.74 -1.69 -3.43
C GLN A 55 -2.56 -1.69 -2.12
N CYS A 56 -3.81 -1.22 -2.11
CA CYS A 56 -4.65 -1.32 -0.90
C CYS A 56 -4.98 -2.76 -0.56
N GLY A 57 -5.34 -3.59 -1.54
CA GLY A 57 -5.66 -5.00 -1.27
C GLY A 57 -4.52 -5.72 -0.55
N ILE A 58 -3.28 -5.50 -1.01
CA ILE A 58 -2.09 -6.07 -0.39
C ILE A 58 -1.83 -5.48 1.00
N TRP A 59 -2.06 -4.17 1.19
CA TRP A 59 -1.96 -3.54 2.52
C TRP A 59 -2.98 -4.08 3.51
N ILE A 60 -4.23 -4.29 3.09
CA ILE A 60 -5.28 -4.89 3.91
C ILE A 60 -4.87 -6.30 4.33
N GLU A 61 -4.35 -7.08 3.40
CA GLU A 61 -3.85 -8.43 3.68
C GLU A 61 -2.72 -8.41 4.73
N PHE A 62 -1.78 -7.45 4.64
CA PHE A 62 -0.76 -7.25 5.67
C PHE A 62 -1.39 -7.00 7.05
N VAL A 63 -2.32 -6.04 7.15
CA VAL A 63 -2.96 -5.69 8.43
C VAL A 63 -3.72 -6.88 9.03
N ILE A 64 -4.43 -7.64 8.20
CA ILE A 64 -5.12 -8.88 8.62
C ILE A 64 -4.10 -9.91 9.12
N SER A 65 -2.97 -10.09 8.41
CA SER A 65 -1.95 -11.08 8.77
C SER A 65 -1.26 -10.79 10.11
N GLN A 66 -1.21 -9.53 10.54
CA GLN A 66 -0.70 -9.12 11.85
C GLN A 66 -1.70 -9.38 12.99
N GLY A 67 -2.90 -9.90 12.69
CA GLY A 67 -3.97 -10.08 13.67
C GLY A 67 -4.58 -8.76 14.15
N ALA A 68 -4.25 -7.64 13.48
CA ALA A 68 -4.74 -6.30 13.81
C ALA A 68 -6.17 -6.05 13.30
N CYS A 69 -6.69 -6.92 12.45
CA CYS A 69 -8.02 -6.80 11.87
C CYS A 69 -8.70 -8.18 11.86
N SER A 70 -9.77 -8.34 12.64
CA SER A 70 -10.84 -9.25 12.24
C SER A 70 -11.64 -8.53 11.16
N TYR A 71 -12.35 -9.24 10.28
CA TYR A 71 -13.28 -8.64 9.30
C TYR A 71 -14.36 -7.71 9.91
N GLU A 72 -14.37 -7.54 11.25
CA GLU A 72 -15.28 -6.69 12.02
C GLU A 72 -14.65 -5.35 12.47
N VAL A 73 -13.35 -5.10 12.27
CA VAL A 73 -12.70 -3.82 12.64
C VAL A 73 -12.51 -2.95 11.41
N ASP A 74 -13.17 -1.79 11.44
CA ASP A 74 -13.16 -0.79 10.36
C ASP A 74 -11.83 -0.03 10.35
N TRP A 75 -10.76 -0.65 9.83
CA TRP A 75 -9.41 -0.06 9.75
C TRP A 75 -9.39 1.25 8.92
N ILE A 76 -10.43 1.49 8.12
CA ILE A 76 -10.68 2.75 7.41
C ILE A 76 -10.84 3.91 8.39
N GLU A 77 -11.34 3.67 9.61
CA GLU A 77 -11.50 4.70 10.65
C GLU A 77 -10.20 5.05 11.38
N THR A 78 -9.08 4.40 11.06
CA THR A 78 -7.76 4.79 11.59
C THR A 78 -7.19 5.95 10.79
N GLU A 79 -6.42 6.83 11.44
CA GLU A 79 -5.76 7.99 10.78
C GLU A 79 -4.88 7.54 9.60
N LEU A 80 -4.18 6.40 9.73
CA LEU A 80 -3.40 5.82 8.64
C LEU A 80 -4.29 5.30 7.50
N GLY A 81 -5.43 4.69 7.83
CA GLY A 81 -6.43 4.25 6.84
C GLY A 81 -6.99 5.41 6.02
N GLU A 82 -7.32 6.53 6.68
CA GLU A 82 -7.77 7.76 6.01
C GLU A 82 -6.67 8.34 5.11
N GLU A 83 -5.42 8.43 5.58
CA GLU A 83 -4.28 8.92 4.78
C GLU A 83 -4.02 8.06 3.53
N ILE A 84 -4.13 6.73 3.66
CA ILE A 84 -3.98 5.77 2.54
C ILE A 84 -5.12 5.93 1.53
N MET A 85 -6.37 6.05 1.98
CA MET A 85 -7.53 6.23 1.10
C MET A 85 -7.50 7.56 0.34
N GLU A 86 -7.04 8.63 0.98
CA GLU A 86 -6.86 9.93 0.35
C GLU A 86 -5.76 9.89 -0.74
N TYR A 87 -4.63 9.25 -0.46
CA TYR A 87 -3.58 9.02 -1.46
C TYR A 87 -4.11 8.26 -2.69
N MET A 88 -4.93 7.23 -2.46
CA MET A 88 -5.49 6.41 -3.54
C MET A 88 -6.50 7.17 -4.40
N LYS A 89 -7.39 7.97 -3.77
CA LYS A 89 -8.30 8.86 -4.51
C LYS A 89 -7.51 9.80 -5.41
N GLN A 90 -6.45 10.42 -4.90
CA GLN A 90 -5.60 11.33 -5.68
C GLN A 90 -4.92 10.63 -6.86
N ARG A 91 -4.45 9.38 -6.69
CA ARG A 91 -3.88 8.59 -7.80
C ARG A 91 -4.91 8.18 -8.86
N GLN A 92 -6.15 7.85 -8.46
CA GLN A 92 -7.20 7.48 -9.40
C GLN A 92 -7.53 8.64 -10.37
N TYR A 93 -7.48 9.89 -9.89
CA TYR A 93 -7.67 11.07 -10.75
C TYR A 93 -6.51 11.32 -11.74
N GLN A 94 -5.27 10.95 -11.39
CA GLN A 94 -4.13 11.10 -12.30
C GLN A 94 -4.15 10.09 -13.46
N ILE A 95 -4.72 8.90 -13.25
CA ILE A 95 -4.86 7.88 -14.32
C ILE A 95 -5.93 8.29 -15.34
N ILE A 96 -6.96 9.05 -14.93
CA ILE A 96 -8.06 9.50 -15.81
C ILE A 96 -7.66 10.69 -16.69
N ASP A 97 -6.75 11.54 -16.22
CA ASP A 97 -6.28 12.73 -16.98
C ASP A 97 -5.17 12.38 -18.01
N GLU A 98 -4.57 11.19 -17.91
CA GLU A 98 -3.54 10.67 -18.83
C GLU A 98 -4.09 9.69 -19.89
N SER A 99 -5.41 9.42 -19.90
CA SER A 99 -6.12 8.50 -20.82
C SER A 99 -7.06 9.21 -21.79
#